data_AF-A0A401GTE4-F1
#
_entry.id   AF-A0A401GTE4-F1
#
_cell.length_a   1.000
_cell.length_b   1.000
_cell.length_c   1.000
_cell.angle_alpha   90.00
_cell.angle_beta   90.00
_cell.angle_gamma   90.00
#
_symmetry.space_group_name_H-M   'P 1'
#
loop_
_entity.id
_entity.type
_entity.pdbx_description
1 polymer ?
#
loop_
_entity_poly.entity_id
_entity_poly.type
_entity_poly.pdbx_seq_one_letter_code
_entity_poly.pdbx_strand_id
1 'polypeptide(L)'
;MSDRESKISTTSSDAPSDVSEGEIQANWSQRPHDGQVEVVRGPYKGRKGVVIRRKSTLAGNHISSWRYMVKLNATYDEHGVVVVQEEDQVVFLHVYLKPRSRA
;
A
#
# COMPACT_ATOMS: atom_id res chain seq x y z
N MET A 1 -47.83 -12.00 24.77
CA MET A 1 -48.35 -12.20 23.41
C MET A 1 -48.37 -10.83 22.76
N SER A 2 -47.38 -10.53 21.92
CA SER A 2 -47.49 -10.58 20.44
C SER A 2 -48.44 -9.48 19.94
N ASP A 3 -48.08 -8.55 19.08
CA ASP A 3 -47.00 -8.52 18.08
C ASP A 3 -47.01 -7.08 17.50
N ARG A 4 -45.83 -6.51 17.16
CA ARG A 4 -45.52 -5.88 15.85
C ARG A 4 -46.40 -4.70 15.32
N GLU A 5 -45.95 -3.65 14.63
CA GLU A 5 -44.71 -3.25 13.96
C GLU A 5 -44.69 -1.70 13.94
N SER A 6 -43.56 -1.07 14.30
CA SER A 6 -43.25 0.26 13.76
C SER A 6 -42.68 0.06 12.36
N LYS A 7 -43.48 0.34 11.33
CA LYS A 7 -43.01 0.46 9.94
C LYS A 7 -42.78 1.92 9.62
N ILE A 8 -41.52 2.34 9.66
CA ILE A 8 -41.08 3.53 8.92
C ILE A 8 -40.15 3.00 7.83
N SER A 9 -40.71 2.82 6.63
CA SER A 9 -39.95 2.61 5.40
C SER A 9 -40.42 3.67 4.42
N THR A 10 -39.56 4.63 4.09
CA THR A 10 -39.17 4.86 2.69
C THR A 10 -37.80 5.53 2.70
N THR A 11 -36.88 4.84 2.05
CA THR A 11 -35.51 5.18 1.74
C THR A 11 -35.41 6.58 1.12
N SER A 12 -34.74 7.52 1.79
CA SER A 12 -34.10 8.62 1.08
C SER A 12 -32.77 8.08 0.60
N SER A 13 -32.78 7.57 -0.63
CA SER A 13 -31.58 7.22 -1.38
C SER A 13 -30.81 8.49 -1.67
N ASP A 14 -30.08 8.97 -0.67
CA ASP A 14 -29.00 9.92 -0.89
C ASP A 14 -27.87 9.10 -1.51
N ALA A 15 -27.93 8.96 -2.83
CA ALA A 15 -26.83 8.40 -3.59
C ALA A 15 -25.60 9.25 -3.26
N PRO A 16 -24.51 8.70 -2.67
CA PRO A 16 -23.27 9.44 -2.61
C PRO A 16 -22.92 9.74 -4.06
N SER A 17 -22.89 11.03 -4.37
CA SER A 17 -22.67 11.56 -5.70
C SER A 17 -21.48 10.84 -6.31
N ASP A 18 -21.75 10.22 -7.46
CA ASP A 18 -20.82 9.66 -8.42
C ASP A 18 -19.41 10.21 -8.21
N VAL A 19 -18.61 9.50 -7.41
CA VAL A 19 -17.20 9.79 -7.31
C VAL A 19 -16.69 9.26 -8.62
N SER A 20 -16.63 10.15 -9.62
CA SER A 20 -15.94 9.85 -10.86
C SER A 20 -14.66 9.13 -10.48
N GLU A 21 -14.55 7.88 -10.89
CA GLU A 21 -13.28 7.18 -11.01
C GLU A 21 -12.48 7.93 -12.07
N GLY A 22 -12.11 9.18 -11.75
CA GLY A 22 -11.00 9.82 -12.38
C GLY A 22 -9.86 8.89 -12.07
N GLU A 23 -9.50 8.08 -13.06
CA GLU A 23 -8.22 7.40 -13.12
C GLU A 23 -7.20 8.44 -12.68
N ILE A 24 -6.79 8.32 -11.41
CA ILE A 24 -5.65 9.06 -10.92
C ILE A 24 -4.54 8.51 -11.80
N GLN A 25 -4.17 9.27 -12.83
CA GLN A 25 -2.94 9.09 -13.57
C GLN A 25 -1.81 9.29 -12.56
N ALA A 26 -1.60 8.26 -11.75
CA ALA A 26 -0.51 8.18 -10.82
C ALA A 26 0.72 8.12 -11.71
N ASN A 27 1.33 9.29 -11.93
CA ASN A 27 2.72 9.38 -12.33
C ASN A 27 3.50 8.37 -11.50
N TRP A 28 4.46 7.67 -12.10
CA TRP A 28 5.16 6.54 -11.48
C TRP A 28 5.72 6.85 -10.07
N SER A 29 5.93 8.13 -9.74
CA SER A 29 6.31 8.66 -8.43
C SER A 29 5.23 8.61 -7.33
N GLN A 30 3.97 8.25 -7.65
CA GLN A 30 2.85 8.17 -6.71
C GLN A 30 2.31 6.75 -6.53
N ARG A 31 2.64 5.82 -7.45
CA ARG A 31 2.21 4.43 -7.32
C ARG A 31 2.95 3.78 -6.15
N PRO A 32 2.24 3.12 -5.22
CA PRO A 32 2.92 2.45 -4.12
C PRO A 32 3.82 1.34 -4.65
N HIS A 33 5.01 1.19 -4.06
CA HIS A 33 5.83 0.00 -4.31
C HIS A 33 5.14 -1.20 -3.69
N ASP A 34 4.85 -2.20 -4.53
CA ASP A 34 4.37 -3.50 -4.09
C ASP A 34 5.42 -4.56 -4.47
N GLY A 35 5.66 -5.50 -3.55
CA GLY A 35 6.58 -6.61 -3.77
C GLY A 35 8.06 -6.27 -3.54
N GLN A 36 8.92 -6.69 -4.47
CA GLN A 36 10.37 -6.57 -4.32
C GLN A 36 10.86 -5.16 -4.61
N VAL A 37 11.74 -4.67 -3.74
CA VAL A 37 12.35 -3.35 -3.82
C VAL A 37 13.85 -3.43 -3.61
N GLU A 38 14.56 -2.43 -4.12
CA GLU A 38 15.97 -2.20 -3.83
C GLU A 38 16.13 -0.81 -3.20
N VAL A 39 16.93 -0.74 -2.14
CA VAL A 39 17.22 0.51 -1.44
C VAL A 39 18.21 1.33 -2.26
N VAL A 40 17.87 2.57 -2.61
CA VAL A 40 18.72 3.44 -3.45
C VAL A 40 19.49 4.51 -2.67
N ARG A 41 19.17 4.70 -1.38
CA ARG A 41 19.79 5.73 -0.52
C ARG A 41 19.92 5.26 0.93
N GLY A 42 20.95 5.78 1.63
CA GLY A 42 21.20 5.49 3.04
C GLY A 42 22.16 4.31 3.28
N PRO A 43 22.30 3.85 4.53
CA PRO A 43 23.29 2.82 4.91
C PRO A 43 22.99 1.44 4.29
N TYR A 44 21.76 1.21 3.87
CA TYR A 44 21.33 -0.05 3.25
C TYR A 44 21.32 0.02 1.71
N LYS A 45 21.93 1.05 1.10
CA LYS A 45 21.94 1.22 -0.37
C LYS A 45 22.46 -0.05 -1.06
N GLY A 46 21.71 -0.51 -2.07
CA GLY A 46 21.98 -1.73 -2.82
C GLY A 46 21.38 -3.00 -2.21
N ARG A 47 20.96 -2.98 -0.94
CA ARG A 47 20.23 -4.12 -0.35
C ARG A 47 18.85 -4.25 -0.98
N LYS A 48 18.44 -5.49 -1.15
CA LYS A 48 17.14 -5.88 -1.69
C LYS A 48 16.23 -6.31 -0.55
N GLY A 49 14.93 -6.24 -0.78
CA GLY A 49 13.96 -6.72 0.19
C GLY A 49 12.57 -6.78 -0.38
N VAL A 50 11.64 -7.21 0.48
CA VAL A 50 10.22 -7.29 0.17
C VAL A 50 9.46 -6.29 1.04
N VAL A 51 8.59 -5.52 0.40
CA VAL A 51 7.62 -4.67 1.12
C VAL A 51 6.61 -5.58 1.82
N ILE A 52 6.60 -5.56 3.15
CA ILE A 52 5.66 -6.34 3.96
C ILE A 52 4.50 -5.47 4.50
N ARG A 53 4.70 -4.14 4.58
CA ARG A 53 3.66 -3.20 4.97
C ARG A 53 3.90 -1.83 4.34
N ARG A 54 2.80 -1.16 3.97
CA ARG A 54 2.81 0.22 3.48
C ARG A 54 1.92 1.10 4.34
N LYS A 55 2.31 2.37 4.51
CA LYS A 55 1.51 3.41 5.15
C LYS A 55 1.64 4.70 4.37
N SER A 56 0.52 5.25 3.92
CA SER A 56 0.47 6.58 3.32
C SER A 56 0.40 7.65 4.41
N THR A 57 0.91 8.83 4.09
CA THR A 57 0.71 10.06 4.84
C THR A 57 -0.20 10.96 4.01
N LEU A 58 -1.16 11.62 4.65
CA LEU A 58 -2.12 12.51 3.99
C LEU A 58 -1.75 13.97 4.25
N ALA A 59 -1.97 14.84 3.26
CA ALA A 59 -2.01 16.28 3.41
C ALA A 59 -3.36 16.76 2.85
N GLY A 60 -4.29 17.12 3.75
CA GLY A 60 -5.70 17.26 3.38
C GLY A 60 -6.27 15.91 2.91
N ASN A 61 -6.95 15.92 1.75
CA ASN A 61 -7.55 14.72 1.16
C ASN A 61 -6.63 14.00 0.15
N HIS A 62 -5.37 14.43 0.03
CA HIS A 62 -4.41 13.87 -0.93
C HIS A 62 -3.29 13.11 -0.22
N ILE A 63 -2.86 12.00 -0.80
CA ILE A 63 -1.67 11.28 -0.35
C ILE A 63 -0.43 12.14 -0.65
N SER A 64 0.30 12.52 0.40
CA SER A 64 1.51 13.36 0.28
C SER A 64 2.79 12.53 0.24
N SER A 65 2.80 11.34 0.81
CA SER A 65 3.99 10.45 0.83
C SER A 65 3.64 9.02 1.23
N TRP A 66 4.58 8.10 1.00
CA TRP A 66 4.50 6.70 1.45
C TRP A 66 5.70 6.31 2.30
N ARG A 67 5.44 5.50 3.32
CA ARG A 67 6.43 4.77 4.12
C ARG A 67 6.22 3.27 3.96
N TYR A 68 7.32 2.54 3.89
CA TYR A 68 7.34 1.10 3.64
C TYR A 68 8.13 0.42 4.73
N MET A 69 7.55 -0.61 5.33
CA MET A 69 8.30 -1.58 6.12
C MET A 69 8.80 -2.65 5.16
N VAL A 70 10.12 -2.75 5.03
CA VAL A 70 10.79 -3.66 4.11
C VAL A 70 11.55 -4.68 4.93
N LYS A 71 11.34 -5.96 4.64
CA LYS A 71 12.19 -7.04 5.13
C LYS A 71 13.38 -7.18 4.20
N LEU A 72 14.58 -6.84 4.67
CA LEU A 72 15.80 -6.86 3.87
C LEU A 72 16.27 -8.30 3.65
N ASN A 73 17.01 -8.52 2.56
CA ASN A 73 17.48 -9.84 2.13
C ASN A 73 16.36 -10.89 2.07
N ALA A 74 15.14 -10.43 1.74
CA ALA A 74 13.97 -11.27 1.53
C ALA A 74 13.60 -11.29 0.05
N THR A 75 13.08 -12.42 -0.41
CA THR A 75 12.55 -12.63 -1.76
C THR A 75 11.21 -13.36 -1.68
N TYR A 76 10.51 -13.46 -2.80
CA TYR A 76 9.40 -14.39 -2.92
C TYR A 76 9.93 -15.70 -3.48
N ASP A 77 9.47 -16.83 -2.95
CA ASP A 77 9.64 -18.11 -3.62
C ASP A 77 8.66 -18.26 -4.79
N GLU A 78 8.71 -19.42 -5.44
CA GLU A 78 7.82 -19.79 -6.55
C GLU A 78 6.33 -19.86 -6.16
N HIS A 79 6.03 -20.00 -4.87
CA HIS A 79 4.68 -20.04 -4.31
C HIS A 79 4.20 -18.64 -3.86
N GLY A 80 5.02 -17.60 -4.02
CA GLY A 80 4.71 -16.25 -3.57
C GLY A 80 4.83 -16.08 -2.05
N VAL A 81 5.47 -17.01 -1.35
CA VAL A 81 5.79 -16.92 0.08
C VAL A 81 7.07 -16.12 0.25
N VAL A 82 7.10 -15.23 1.24
CA VAL A 82 8.29 -14.44 1.55
C VAL A 82 9.32 -15.34 2.22
N VAL A 83 10.41 -15.63 1.51
CA VAL A 83 11.59 -16.32 2.05
C VAL A 83 12.56 -15.28 2.57
N VAL A 84 13.00 -15.49 3.81
CA VAL A 84 13.75 -14.51 4.59
C VAL A 84 15.12 -15.10 4.89
N GLN A 85 16.17 -14.42 4.46
CA GLN A 85 17.54 -14.80 4.82
C GLN A 85 17.98 -14.13 6.13
N GLU A 86 17.44 -12.94 6.44
CA GLU A 86 17.73 -12.20 7.67
C GLU A 86 16.46 -11.51 8.22
N GLU A 87 16.35 -11.41 9.54
CA GLU A 87 15.15 -10.83 10.19
C GLU A 87 15.08 -9.30 10.19
N ASP A 88 16.07 -8.62 9.57
CA ASP A 88 16.13 -7.16 9.48
C ASP A 88 14.89 -6.57 8.80
N GLN A 89 14.06 -5.87 9.59
CA GLN A 89 12.95 -5.06 9.11
C GLN A 89 13.27 -3.58 9.29
N VAL A 90 13.22 -2.83 8.19
CA VAL A 90 13.58 -1.41 8.19
C VAL A 90 12.50 -0.59 7.49
N VAL A 91 12.25 0.60 8.02
CA VAL A 91 11.27 1.53 7.45
C VAL A 91 11.95 2.50 6.48
N PHE A 92 11.44 2.57 5.25
CA PHE A 92 11.94 3.46 4.21
C PHE A 92 10.86 4.42 3.72
N LEU A 93 11.28 5.60 3.28
CA LEU A 93 10.44 6.50 2.48
C LEU A 93 10.36 5.99 1.04
N HIS A 94 9.26 6.28 0.36
CA HIS A 94 9.05 5.95 -1.06
C HIS A 94 10.26 6.26 -1.95
N VAL A 95 10.81 7.47 -1.80
CA VAL A 95 11.93 7.99 -2.59
C VAL A 95 13.25 7.25 -2.34
N TYR A 96 13.34 6.40 -1.32
CA TYR A 96 14.54 5.60 -1.00
C TYR A 96 14.47 4.19 -1.57
N LEU A 97 13.36 3.84 -2.23
CA LEU A 97 13.14 2.53 -2.82
C LEU A 97 12.90 2.69 -4.31
N LYS A 98 13.44 1.75 -5.10
CA LYS A 98 13.00 1.52 -6.48
C LYS A 98 12.28 0.17 -6.53
N PRO A 99 11.14 0.07 -7.25
CA PRO A 99 10.49 -1.20 -7.47
C PRO A 99 11.40 -2.04 -8.37
N ARG A 100 11.47 -3.34 -8.10
CA ARG A 100 12.19 -4.26 -8.96
C ARG A 100 11.19 -4.93 -9.88
N SER A 101 11.38 -4.75 -11.19
CA SER A 101 10.62 -5.50 -12.19
C SER A 101 10.80 -6.99 -11.92
N ARG A 102 9.70 -7.76 -11.92
CA ARG A 102 9.78 -9.22 -12.00
C ARG A 102 10.50 -9.54 -13.30
N ALA A 103 11.70 -10.12 -13.21
CA ALA A 103 12.43 -10.65 -14.34
C ALA A 103 11.91 -12.04 -14.67
#